data_AF-A0A7C5W448-F1
#
_entry.id   AF-A0A7C5W448-F1
#
_cell.length_a   1.000
_cell.length_b   1.000
_cell.length_c   1.000
_cell.angle_alpha   90.00
_cell.angle_beta   90.00
_cell.angle_gamma   90.00
#
_symmetry.space_group_name_H-M   'P 1'
#
loop_
_entity.id
_entity.type
_entity.pdbx_description
1 polymer ?
#
loop_
_entity_poly.entity_id
_entity_poly.type
_entity_poly.pdbx_seq_one_letter_code
_entity_poly.pdbx_strand_id
1 'polypeptide(L)'
;MKRRWIIVSVFVIMGVLIYAGLFLSKENTTRMVSQETERNPANTNVVIRLESPDTIYKIGPDSRRLLYGRDDSILRVIAFVDFSSVSSVNAIKTLKEVASGFGDLSVYLYSFPVFKNDLSIPLSNLFIESVNRGKIREFVDYIIKQDSMNAESIKDYLKANNLKEEDIFIEYGEGDLSKLPAVKDMNLGVNFGVNIPPTFFINGLRVDGFKDEGQLRDILDIQYKKAKELLDKGIDRKSVYDEIIKDGKETAYIVKVVDRKIGISDNSATATNDLANIYEEDLRYVPLKGPRFAPVTLVVFLDYECPYSKRYYAVIKSAIEKYGNDIRVFIKHSPLSTHKKSIDVAKYLAASLGQKKFWPLFDKIMTHPDYADDSTILRFATELEMDIEKLKNMKDSSQIEKYVSMDMDKGLELKIKTLPTTYINGVRYEGVLSTARLMNIIQIEKVSADKLLEEGIKMEELYDNLVRRNRIKNLVNIEKNIKKPYMEKVK
;
A
#
# COMPACT_ATOMS: atom_id res chain seq x y z
N MET A 1 26.99 80.18 -24.34
CA MET A 1 27.53 78.83 -24.63
C MET A 1 26.98 77.68 -23.79
N LYS A 2 26.36 77.89 -22.61
CA LYS A 2 25.82 76.77 -21.79
C LYS A 2 24.43 76.23 -22.15
N ARG A 3 23.66 76.89 -23.03
CA ARG A 3 22.33 76.40 -23.48
C ARG A 3 22.34 75.54 -24.76
N ARG A 4 23.44 75.54 -25.51
CA ARG A 4 23.58 74.68 -26.72
C ARG A 4 24.00 73.24 -26.41
N TRP A 5 24.61 72.99 -25.25
CA TRP A 5 25.06 71.65 -24.85
C TRP A 5 23.93 70.77 -24.31
N ILE A 6 22.90 71.36 -23.68
CA ILE A 6 21.76 70.59 -23.13
C ILE A 6 20.86 70.05 -24.25
N ILE A 7 20.70 70.80 -25.35
CA ILE A 7 19.87 70.36 -26.49
C ILE A 7 20.56 69.21 -27.24
N VAL A 8 21.89 69.24 -27.39
CA VAL A 8 22.64 68.16 -28.07
C VAL A 8 22.60 66.86 -27.25
N SER A 9 22.64 66.93 -25.92
CA SER A 9 22.56 65.73 -25.07
C SER A 9 21.18 65.05 -25.09
N VAL A 10 20.08 65.81 -25.20
CA VAL A 10 18.72 65.23 -25.28
C VAL A 10 18.47 64.55 -26.63
N PHE A 11 18.98 65.11 -27.74
CA PHE A 11 18.85 64.49 -29.07
C PHE A 11 19.69 63.22 -29.23
N VAL A 12 20.86 63.14 -28.59
CA VAL A 12 21.70 61.92 -28.62
C VAL A 12 21.05 60.78 -27.84
N ILE A 13 20.41 61.07 -26.70
CA ILE A 13 19.73 60.05 -25.88
C ILE A 13 18.43 59.57 -26.54
N MET A 14 17.67 60.46 -27.20
CA MET A 14 16.49 60.04 -27.99
C MET A 14 16.87 59.24 -29.24
N GLY A 15 17.98 59.57 -29.89
CA GLY A 15 18.49 58.82 -31.05
C GLY A 15 18.89 57.39 -30.69
N VAL A 16 19.50 57.17 -29.52
CA VAL A 16 19.89 55.83 -29.03
C VAL A 16 18.67 54.99 -28.64
N LEU A 17 17.62 55.60 -28.07
CA LEU A 17 16.38 54.88 -27.73
C LEU A 17 15.53 54.51 -28.95
N ILE A 18 15.53 55.34 -30.01
CA ILE A 18 14.85 55.03 -31.27
C ILE A 18 15.63 53.97 -32.07
N TYR A 19 16.97 54.00 -32.04
CA TYR A 19 17.81 52.98 -32.68
C TYR A 19 17.71 51.62 -31.97
N ALA A 20 17.63 51.59 -30.63
CA ALA A 20 17.39 50.37 -29.86
C ALA A 20 15.97 49.81 -30.05
N GLY A 21 14.95 50.68 -30.22
CA GLY A 21 13.58 50.26 -30.53
C GLY A 21 13.38 49.73 -31.96
N LEU A 22 14.15 50.23 -32.93
CA LEU A 22 14.12 49.75 -34.32
C LEU A 22 14.92 48.46 -34.53
N PHE A 23 15.94 48.19 -33.72
CA PHE A 23 16.68 46.91 -33.74
C PHE A 23 15.93 45.75 -33.05
N LEU A 24 14.89 46.05 -32.26
CA LEU A 24 14.03 45.07 -31.58
C LEU A 24 12.75 44.72 -32.35
N SER A 25 12.51 45.29 -33.54
CA SER A 25 11.22 45.15 -34.25
C SER A 25 11.32 44.55 -35.67
N LYS A 26 12.51 44.25 -36.19
CA LYS A 26 12.65 43.67 -37.53
C LYS A 26 13.82 42.71 -37.61
N GLU A 27 13.54 41.43 -37.34
CA GLU A 27 13.98 40.34 -38.22
C GLU A 27 13.24 39.03 -37.91
N ASN A 28 12.42 38.63 -38.88
CA ASN A 28 12.07 37.27 -39.29
C ASN A 28 11.31 36.34 -38.33
N THR A 29 9.99 36.40 -38.49
CA THR A 29 9.17 35.23 -38.84
C THR A 29 9.91 34.23 -39.73
N THR A 30 10.35 33.11 -39.15
CA THR A 30 10.38 31.82 -39.83
C THR A 30 10.23 30.72 -38.78
N ARG A 31 9.28 29.81 -39.02
CA ARG A 31 9.10 28.56 -38.28
C ARG A 31 10.45 27.84 -38.12
N MET A 32 10.82 27.47 -36.89
CA MET A 32 11.43 26.17 -36.60
C MET A 32 11.50 25.94 -35.08
N VAL A 33 11.07 24.74 -34.71
CA VAL A 33 11.22 24.10 -33.40
C VAL A 33 12.70 24.06 -33.02
N SER A 34 13.07 24.51 -31.82
CA SER A 34 14.35 24.09 -31.22
C SER A 34 14.27 24.05 -29.70
N GLN A 35 14.77 22.92 -29.19
CA GLN A 35 15.12 22.66 -27.81
C GLN A 35 16.24 23.59 -27.38
N GLU A 36 16.21 24.06 -26.14
CA GLU A 36 17.45 24.38 -25.42
C GLU A 36 17.38 23.82 -24.00
N THR A 37 18.42 23.06 -23.68
CA THR A 37 18.64 22.33 -22.44
C THR A 37 19.65 23.13 -21.63
N GLU A 38 19.27 23.59 -20.44
CA GLU A 38 20.24 23.97 -19.42
C GLU A 38 20.22 22.95 -18.27
N ARG A 39 21.34 22.24 -18.11
CA ARG A 39 21.67 21.41 -16.93
C ARG A 39 22.52 22.24 -15.96
N ASN A 40 22.01 22.51 -14.76
CA ASN A 40 22.73 22.33 -13.46
C ASN A 40 21.74 22.48 -12.27
N PRO A 41 22.05 22.07 -11.02
CA PRO A 41 21.41 20.96 -10.36
C PRO A 41 20.61 21.42 -9.13
N ALA A 42 19.33 21.75 -9.30
CA ALA A 42 18.39 21.96 -8.19
C ALA A 42 16.91 21.82 -8.60
N ASN A 43 16.63 21.12 -9.71
CA ASN A 43 15.33 21.19 -10.36
C ASN A 43 14.33 20.14 -9.84
N THR A 44 13.55 20.54 -8.84
CA THR A 44 12.19 20.01 -8.61
C THR A 44 11.19 21.09 -9.02
N ASN A 45 10.95 21.27 -10.31
CA ASN A 45 9.77 21.99 -10.83
C ASN A 45 9.64 21.76 -12.34
N VAL A 46 8.79 20.83 -12.74
CA VAL A 46 8.16 20.85 -14.06
C VAL A 46 6.67 20.63 -13.86
N VAL A 47 5.91 21.71 -13.91
CA VAL A 47 4.44 21.69 -14.05
C VAL A 47 4.18 21.77 -15.54
N ILE A 48 3.81 20.66 -16.18
CA ILE A 48 3.36 20.68 -17.57
C ILE A 48 1.87 21.03 -17.57
N ARG A 49 1.54 22.27 -17.94
CA ARG A 49 0.20 22.66 -18.42
C ARG A 49 0.22 22.58 -19.94
N LEU A 50 -0.63 21.73 -20.50
CA LEU A 50 -1.15 21.89 -21.87
C LEU A 50 -2.64 21.56 -21.80
N GLU A 51 -3.43 22.52 -22.28
CA GLU A 51 -4.89 22.54 -22.33
C GLU A 51 -5.45 21.32 -23.09
N SER A 52 -6.67 20.90 -22.74
CA SER A 52 -7.46 19.74 -23.25
C SER A 52 -7.21 19.39 -24.75
N PRO A 53 -7.20 18.10 -25.17
CA PRO A 53 -8.16 17.07 -24.74
C PRO A 53 -7.60 15.65 -24.47
N ASP A 54 -7.93 14.89 -23.43
CA ASP A 54 -8.86 15.09 -22.31
C ASP A 54 -8.40 14.26 -21.09
N THR A 55 -7.09 14.19 -20.86
CA THR A 55 -6.51 13.75 -19.58
C THR A 55 -5.08 14.25 -19.46
N ILE A 56 -4.77 15.03 -18.42
CA ILE A 56 -3.39 15.38 -18.12
C ILE A 56 -2.88 14.40 -17.07
N TYR A 57 -1.99 13.49 -17.47
CA TYR A 57 -1.21 12.70 -16.52
C TYR A 57 -0.19 13.60 -15.84
N LYS A 58 -0.34 13.80 -14.52
CA LYS A 58 0.57 14.59 -13.69
C LYS A 58 1.33 13.71 -12.71
N ILE A 59 2.54 14.14 -12.38
CA ILE A 59 3.37 13.57 -11.30
C ILE A 59 3.13 14.41 -10.06
N GLY A 60 2.84 13.81 -8.91
CA GLY A 60 2.75 14.59 -7.68
C GLY A 60 4.08 14.67 -6.95
N PRO A 61 4.51 15.87 -6.54
CA PRO A 61 5.64 16.02 -5.65
C PRO A 61 5.14 16.06 -4.21
N ASP A 62 5.66 15.19 -3.35
CA ASP A 62 5.48 15.23 -1.91
C ASP A 62 4.01 15.06 -1.43
N SER A 63 3.84 14.36 -0.30
CA SER A 63 2.53 13.97 0.24
C SER A 63 1.52 15.12 0.43
N ARG A 64 2.01 16.36 0.60
CA ARG A 64 1.16 17.56 0.79
C ARG A 64 0.52 18.09 -0.50
N ARG A 65 1.14 17.94 -1.67
CA ARG A 65 0.52 18.39 -2.94
C ARG A 65 -0.40 17.34 -3.56
N LEU A 66 -0.42 16.11 -3.03
CA LEU A 66 -1.37 15.07 -3.41
C LEU A 66 -2.81 15.38 -3.02
N LEU A 67 -2.97 15.88 -1.79
CA LEU A 67 -4.26 16.30 -1.26
C LEU A 67 -4.58 17.75 -1.64
N TYR A 68 -3.58 18.63 -1.68
CA TYR A 68 -3.79 20.08 -1.82
C TYR A 68 -3.14 20.69 -3.07
N GLY A 69 -2.84 19.85 -4.07
CA GLY A 69 -2.25 20.28 -5.34
C GLY A 69 -3.18 21.24 -6.05
N ARG A 70 -2.66 22.40 -6.47
CA ARG A 70 -3.42 23.44 -7.16
C ARG A 70 -3.44 23.14 -8.67
N ASP A 71 -4.23 22.17 -9.08
CA ASP A 71 -4.83 22.28 -10.40
C ASP A 71 -6.23 22.84 -10.29
N ASP A 72 -6.63 23.61 -11.30
CA ASP A 72 -7.96 24.20 -11.35
C ASP A 72 -8.98 23.15 -11.79
N SER A 73 -8.69 21.83 -11.78
CA SER A 73 -9.67 20.83 -12.21
C SER A 73 -10.63 20.46 -11.09
N ILE A 74 -11.92 20.36 -11.43
CA ILE A 74 -12.96 20.03 -10.44
C ILE A 74 -13.15 18.51 -10.28
N LEU A 75 -12.61 17.73 -11.22
CA LEU A 75 -12.54 16.28 -11.13
C LEU A 75 -11.07 15.85 -11.11
N ARG A 76 -10.71 15.08 -10.09
CA ARG A 76 -9.35 14.59 -9.89
C ARG A 76 -9.37 13.10 -9.66
N VAL A 77 -8.55 12.37 -10.41
CA VAL A 77 -8.29 10.94 -10.19
C VAL A 77 -6.84 10.78 -9.78
N ILE A 78 -6.58 10.14 -8.66
CA ILE A 78 -5.25 9.70 -8.24
C ILE A 78 -5.22 8.19 -8.36
N ALA A 79 -4.40 7.64 -9.24
CA ALA A 79 -4.34 6.20 -9.51
C ALA A 79 -2.97 5.63 -9.15
N PHE A 80 -2.98 4.59 -8.32
CA PHE A 80 -1.82 3.79 -7.96
C PHE A 80 -1.86 2.50 -8.77
N VAL A 81 -0.85 2.26 -9.58
CA VAL A 81 -0.83 1.21 -10.61
C VAL A 81 0.46 0.41 -10.58
N ASP A 82 0.36 -0.90 -10.79
CA ASP A 82 1.52 -1.75 -11.09
C ASP A 82 1.58 -1.96 -12.60
N PHE A 83 2.56 -1.38 -13.28
CA PHE A 83 2.70 -1.46 -14.73
C PHE A 83 2.95 -2.87 -15.26
N SER A 84 3.30 -3.82 -14.40
CA SER A 84 3.41 -5.23 -14.76
C SER A 84 2.07 -5.98 -14.71
N SER A 85 1.04 -5.38 -14.11
CA SER A 85 -0.28 -5.98 -13.93
C SER A 85 -1.20 -5.65 -15.10
N VAL A 86 -1.70 -6.68 -15.78
CA VAL A 86 -2.72 -6.56 -16.83
C VAL A 86 -3.95 -5.76 -16.34
N SER A 87 -4.36 -5.98 -15.08
CA SER A 87 -5.49 -5.26 -14.48
C SER A 87 -5.21 -3.76 -14.34
N SER A 88 -3.98 -3.38 -14.00
CA SER A 88 -3.57 -1.97 -13.92
C SER A 88 -3.45 -1.32 -15.30
N VAL A 89 -2.90 -2.03 -16.30
CA VAL A 89 -2.81 -1.54 -17.68
C VAL A 89 -4.21 -1.34 -18.27
N ASN A 90 -5.12 -2.28 -18.08
CA ASN A 90 -6.51 -2.14 -18.49
C ASN A 90 -7.20 -0.97 -17.77
N ALA A 91 -6.93 -0.77 -16.48
CA ALA A 91 -7.42 0.38 -15.72
C ALA A 91 -6.98 1.73 -16.34
N ILE A 92 -5.72 1.84 -16.76
CA ILE A 92 -5.21 3.04 -17.44
C ILE A 92 -5.89 3.23 -18.79
N LYS A 93 -6.07 2.14 -19.55
CA LYS A 93 -6.77 2.17 -20.85
C LYS A 93 -8.22 2.66 -20.70
N THR A 94 -8.98 2.06 -19.79
CA THR A 94 -10.36 2.46 -19.50
C THR A 94 -10.43 3.90 -18.98
N LEU A 95 -9.51 4.31 -18.11
CA LEU A 95 -9.45 5.70 -17.64
C LEU A 95 -9.22 6.67 -18.81
N LYS A 96 -8.32 6.34 -19.74
CA LYS A 96 -8.07 7.15 -20.94
C LYS A 96 -9.31 7.25 -21.84
N GLU A 97 -10.04 6.16 -22.02
CA GLU A 97 -11.27 6.11 -22.83
C GLU A 97 -12.37 6.99 -22.20
N VAL A 98 -12.65 6.78 -20.90
CA VAL A 98 -13.72 7.48 -20.18
C VAL A 98 -13.41 8.97 -20.00
N ALA A 99 -12.15 9.32 -19.76
CA ALA A 99 -11.75 10.68 -19.46
C ALA A 99 -12.06 11.68 -20.60
N SER A 100 -12.14 11.21 -21.85
CA SER A 100 -12.62 12.00 -23.00
C SER A 100 -14.01 12.62 -22.82
N GLY A 101 -14.84 12.03 -21.95
CA GLY A 101 -16.15 12.57 -21.59
C GLY A 101 -16.12 13.72 -20.58
N PHE A 102 -14.95 14.05 -20.01
CA PHE A 102 -14.82 14.97 -18.89
C PHE A 102 -13.75 16.04 -19.18
N GLY A 103 -14.16 17.18 -19.77
CA GLY A 103 -13.26 18.29 -20.12
C GLY A 103 -12.60 19.02 -18.94
N ASP A 104 -12.79 18.54 -17.71
CA ASP A 104 -12.32 19.16 -16.47
C ASP A 104 -11.75 18.14 -15.47
N LEU A 105 -11.04 17.15 -16.03
CA LEU A 105 -10.46 16.04 -15.30
C LEU A 105 -8.92 16.11 -15.30
N SER A 106 -8.31 16.02 -14.13
CA SER A 106 -6.88 15.73 -13.97
C SER A 106 -6.66 14.31 -13.46
N VAL A 107 -5.71 13.60 -14.05
CA VAL A 107 -5.31 12.26 -13.61
C VAL A 107 -3.87 12.29 -13.11
N TYR A 108 -3.65 11.76 -11.93
CA TYR A 108 -2.33 11.59 -11.34
C TYR A 108 -2.01 10.11 -11.31
N LEU A 109 -0.93 9.69 -11.97
CA LEU A 109 -0.46 8.31 -11.95
C LEU A 109 0.69 8.18 -10.96
N TYR A 110 0.61 7.16 -10.12
CA TYR A 110 1.67 6.75 -9.20
C TYR A 110 2.02 5.30 -9.44
N SER A 111 3.31 5.03 -9.41
CA SER A 111 3.80 3.67 -9.43
C SER A 111 3.52 2.97 -8.09
N PHE A 112 2.99 1.75 -8.14
CA PHE A 112 2.81 0.90 -6.98
C PHE A 112 3.26 -0.53 -7.31
N PRO A 113 4.58 -0.81 -7.34
CA PRO A 113 5.10 -2.10 -7.74
C PRO A 113 4.72 -3.19 -6.72
N VAL A 114 4.15 -4.29 -7.20
CA VAL A 114 3.92 -5.50 -6.40
C VAL A 114 5.10 -6.43 -6.58
N PHE A 115 5.95 -6.56 -5.55
CA PHE A 115 7.19 -7.38 -5.53
C PHE A 115 7.03 -8.90 -5.80
N LYS A 116 5.87 -9.35 -6.28
CA LYS A 116 5.66 -10.72 -6.79
C LYS A 116 6.10 -10.87 -8.25
N ASN A 117 6.21 -9.77 -9.00
CA ASN A 117 6.60 -9.80 -10.40
C ASN A 117 7.96 -9.12 -10.56
N ASP A 118 8.91 -9.83 -11.15
CA ASP A 118 10.28 -9.36 -11.36
C ASP A 118 10.34 -8.10 -12.25
N LEU A 119 9.27 -7.83 -13.00
CA LEU A 119 9.15 -6.64 -13.83
C LEU A 119 8.52 -5.43 -13.12
N SER A 120 7.90 -5.59 -11.95
CA SER A 120 7.21 -4.47 -11.28
C SER A 120 8.16 -3.32 -10.94
N ILE A 121 9.36 -3.61 -10.42
CA ILE A 121 10.36 -2.58 -10.10
C ILE A 121 10.96 -1.97 -11.38
N PRO A 122 11.49 -2.76 -12.35
CA PRO A 122 12.00 -2.21 -13.61
C PRO A 122 11.00 -1.32 -14.34
N LEU A 123 9.73 -1.73 -14.43
CA LEU A 123 8.69 -0.94 -15.10
C LEU A 123 8.34 0.33 -14.33
N SER A 124 8.41 0.29 -13.01
CA SER A 124 8.23 1.46 -12.17
C SER A 124 9.37 2.46 -12.31
N ASN A 125 10.61 1.99 -12.39
CA ASN A 125 11.77 2.83 -12.67
C ASN A 125 11.67 3.43 -14.08
N LEU A 126 11.26 2.62 -15.07
CA LEU A 126 11.05 3.07 -16.43
C LEU A 126 9.98 4.17 -16.50
N PHE A 127 8.86 4.00 -15.80
CA PHE A 127 7.84 5.03 -15.68
C PHE A 127 8.41 6.34 -15.12
N ILE A 128 9.18 6.26 -14.03
CA ILE A 128 9.77 7.42 -13.36
C ILE A 128 10.80 8.11 -14.26
N GLU A 129 11.59 7.36 -15.00
CA GLU A 129 12.56 7.94 -15.93
C GLU A 129 11.89 8.60 -17.12
N SER A 130 10.84 7.99 -17.68
CA SER A 130 9.99 8.62 -18.69
C SER A 130 9.36 9.91 -18.16
N VAL A 131 8.93 9.92 -16.90
CA VAL A 131 8.47 11.10 -16.17
C VAL A 131 9.54 12.19 -16.10
N ASN A 132 10.75 11.87 -15.64
CA ASN A 132 11.86 12.83 -15.50
C ASN A 132 12.24 13.49 -16.82
N ARG A 133 12.04 12.77 -17.93
CA ARG A 133 12.30 13.25 -19.29
C ARG A 133 11.12 13.96 -19.95
N GLY A 134 10.00 14.12 -19.24
CA GLY A 134 8.78 14.72 -19.79
C GLY A 134 8.04 13.84 -20.80
N LYS A 135 8.34 12.54 -20.84
CA LYS A 135 7.82 11.54 -21.79
C LYS A 135 6.73 10.63 -21.21
N ILE A 136 5.97 11.11 -20.23
CA ILE A 136 4.93 10.32 -19.56
C ILE A 136 3.84 9.86 -20.53
N ARG A 137 3.48 10.69 -21.52
CA ARG A 137 2.42 10.35 -22.50
C ARG A 137 2.87 9.20 -23.40
N GLU A 138 4.10 9.25 -23.87
CA GLU A 138 4.72 8.22 -24.71
C GLU A 138 4.84 6.91 -23.95
N PHE A 139 5.19 6.95 -22.66
CA PHE A 139 5.16 5.78 -21.79
C PHE A 139 3.75 5.18 -21.69
N VAL A 140 2.75 6.00 -21.34
CA VAL A 140 1.37 5.54 -21.20
C VAL A 140 0.84 4.96 -22.52
N ASP A 141 1.06 5.65 -23.64
CA ASP A 141 0.63 5.20 -24.97
C ASP A 141 1.33 3.91 -25.40
N TYR A 142 2.55 3.67 -24.93
CA TYR A 142 3.25 2.43 -25.18
C TYR A 142 2.66 1.28 -24.36
N ILE A 143 2.49 1.44 -23.04
CA ILE A 143 2.02 0.35 -22.16
C ILE A 143 0.61 -0.11 -22.51
N ILE A 144 -0.30 0.80 -22.89
CA ILE A 144 -1.71 0.44 -23.21
C ILE A 144 -1.85 -0.30 -24.54
N LYS A 145 -0.81 -0.28 -25.39
CA LYS A 145 -0.76 -1.05 -26.64
C LYS A 145 -0.25 -2.47 -26.42
N GLN A 146 0.34 -2.75 -25.25
CA GLN A 146 0.81 -4.08 -24.91
C GLN A 146 -0.33 -4.87 -24.28
N ASP A 147 -0.49 -6.14 -24.67
CA ASP A 147 -1.36 -7.08 -23.94
C ASP A 147 -0.83 -7.32 -22.51
N SER A 148 0.49 -7.33 -22.37
CA SER A 148 1.20 -7.33 -21.08
C SER A 148 2.64 -6.84 -21.26
N MET A 149 3.19 -6.19 -20.25
CA MET A 149 4.60 -5.81 -20.24
C MET A 149 5.49 -7.05 -20.01
N ASN A 150 6.56 -7.17 -20.81
CA ASN A 150 7.53 -8.26 -20.72
C ASN A 150 8.95 -7.72 -21.01
N ALA A 151 9.97 -8.57 -20.91
CA ALA A 151 11.35 -8.14 -21.12
C ALA A 151 11.62 -7.58 -22.52
N GLU A 152 10.96 -8.11 -23.56
CA GLU A 152 11.14 -7.64 -24.94
C GLU A 152 10.49 -6.27 -25.15
N SER A 153 9.27 -6.07 -24.65
CA SER A 153 8.62 -4.76 -24.74
C SER A 153 9.34 -3.68 -23.93
N ILE A 154 9.99 -4.05 -22.83
CA ILE A 154 10.89 -3.13 -22.12
C ILE A 154 12.07 -2.73 -23.01
N LYS A 155 12.75 -3.70 -23.63
CA LYS A 155 13.89 -3.44 -24.53
C LYS A 155 13.51 -2.58 -25.73
N ASP A 156 12.37 -2.86 -26.34
CA ASP A 156 11.82 -2.08 -27.44
C ASP A 156 11.58 -0.62 -27.03
N TYR A 157 10.95 -0.42 -25.86
CA TYR A 157 10.72 0.93 -25.35
C TYR A 157 12.02 1.67 -25.05
N LEU A 158 13.00 0.99 -24.42
CA LEU A 158 14.31 1.55 -24.13
C LEU A 158 15.00 2.03 -25.41
N LYS A 159 15.06 1.16 -26.42
CA LYS A 159 15.65 1.46 -27.73
C LYS A 159 14.95 2.63 -28.42
N ALA A 160 13.61 2.63 -28.44
CA ALA A 160 12.82 3.69 -29.06
C ALA A 160 13.01 5.07 -28.38
N ASN A 161 13.39 5.08 -27.10
CA ASN A 161 13.53 6.31 -26.31
C ASN A 161 14.96 6.71 -25.99
N ASN A 162 15.96 5.99 -26.54
CA ASN A 162 17.38 6.18 -26.26
C ASN A 162 17.68 6.12 -24.74
N LEU A 163 17.14 5.09 -24.10
CA LEU A 163 17.35 4.73 -22.70
C LEU A 163 18.22 3.47 -22.64
N LYS A 164 19.03 3.34 -21.59
CA LYS A 164 19.85 2.15 -21.35
C LYS A 164 19.20 1.25 -20.31
N GLU A 165 19.51 -0.05 -20.36
CA GLU A 165 19.08 -0.99 -19.32
C GLU A 165 19.59 -0.54 -17.94
N GLU A 166 20.81 0.01 -17.87
CA GLU A 166 21.40 0.60 -16.66
C GLU A 166 20.57 1.75 -16.06
N ASP A 167 19.74 2.44 -16.86
CA ASP A 167 18.87 3.53 -16.40
C ASP A 167 17.63 3.00 -15.65
N ILE A 168 17.29 1.70 -15.80
CA ILE A 168 16.07 1.09 -15.25
C ILE A 168 16.31 -0.14 -14.38
N PHE A 169 17.31 -0.95 -14.73
CA PHE A 169 17.89 -2.05 -13.97
C PHE A 169 19.04 -1.50 -13.15
N ILE A 170 18.74 -0.48 -12.35
CA ILE A 170 19.75 0.12 -11.51
C ILE A 170 20.09 -0.91 -10.43
N GLU A 171 21.26 -1.53 -10.53
CA GLU A 171 21.90 -2.27 -9.43
C GLU A 171 22.24 -1.26 -8.34
N TYR A 172 21.27 -0.95 -7.48
CA TYR A 172 21.56 -0.24 -6.25
C TYR A 172 22.15 -1.24 -5.26
N GLY A 173 23.48 -1.29 -5.25
CA GLY A 173 24.26 -2.27 -4.48
C GLY A 173 23.84 -2.30 -3.02
N GLU A 174 23.37 -3.47 -2.55
CA GLU A 174 23.07 -3.87 -1.16
C GLU A 174 22.42 -2.81 -0.21
N GLY A 175 21.92 -1.69 -0.72
CA GLY A 175 21.78 -0.45 0.04
C GLY A 175 20.42 0.20 -0.14
N ASP A 176 19.61 0.11 0.92
CA ASP A 176 18.45 0.96 1.21
C ASP A 176 17.45 1.19 0.05
N LEU A 177 16.58 0.19 -0.17
CA LEU A 177 15.44 0.26 -1.09
C LEU A 177 14.50 1.45 -0.83
N SER A 178 14.53 2.09 0.35
CA SER A 178 13.67 3.26 0.65
C SER A 178 14.00 4.49 -0.21
N LYS A 179 15.18 4.51 -0.82
CA LYS A 179 15.63 5.59 -1.72
C LYS A 179 15.08 5.46 -3.14
N LEU A 180 14.56 4.29 -3.52
CA LEU A 180 14.00 4.07 -4.84
C LEU A 180 12.80 5.00 -5.07
N PRO A 181 12.76 5.78 -6.15
CA PRO A 181 11.61 6.62 -6.47
C PRO A 181 10.30 5.81 -6.52
N ALA A 182 10.34 4.59 -7.06
CA ALA A 182 9.19 3.68 -7.08
C ALA A 182 8.71 3.30 -5.67
N VAL A 183 9.63 3.17 -4.73
CA VAL A 183 9.31 2.90 -3.31
C VAL A 183 8.75 4.14 -2.62
N LYS A 184 9.09 5.36 -3.07
CA LYS A 184 8.45 6.59 -2.57
C LYS A 184 6.98 6.66 -2.96
N ASP A 185 6.65 6.44 -4.23
CA ASP A 185 5.25 6.38 -4.71
C ASP A 185 4.47 5.24 -4.04
N MET A 186 5.11 4.08 -3.88
CA MET A 186 4.51 2.97 -3.17
C MET A 186 4.23 3.29 -1.70
N ASN A 187 5.21 3.83 -0.96
CA ASN A 187 5.07 4.21 0.44
C ASN A 187 3.97 5.26 0.62
N LEU A 188 3.85 6.15 -0.35
CA LEU A 188 2.79 7.15 -0.40
C LEU A 188 1.43 6.49 -0.56
N GLY A 189 1.27 5.58 -1.52
CA GLY A 189 0.05 4.76 -1.65
C GLY A 189 -0.27 4.00 -0.37
N VAL A 190 0.73 3.37 0.26
CA VAL A 190 0.58 2.66 1.54
C VAL A 190 0.06 3.60 2.63
N ASN A 191 0.57 4.84 2.72
CA ASN A 191 0.07 5.85 3.66
C ASN A 191 -1.39 6.25 3.41
N PHE A 192 -1.85 6.15 2.15
CA PHE A 192 -3.27 6.33 1.77
C PHE A 192 -4.08 5.04 1.86
N GLY A 193 -3.50 3.95 2.39
CA GLY A 193 -4.16 2.66 2.56
C GLY A 193 -4.28 1.83 1.26
N VAL A 194 -3.58 2.22 0.19
CA VAL A 194 -3.47 1.42 -1.04
C VAL A 194 -2.72 0.15 -0.70
N ASN A 195 -3.32 -0.98 -1.07
CA ASN A 195 -2.80 -2.30 -0.75
C ASN A 195 -2.88 -3.28 -1.93
N ILE A 196 -3.62 -2.93 -2.99
CA ILE A 196 -3.75 -3.69 -4.23
C ILE A 196 -3.89 -2.71 -5.41
N PRO A 197 -2.99 -2.71 -6.40
CA PRO A 197 -3.19 -1.96 -7.62
C PRO A 197 -4.08 -2.73 -8.62
N PRO A 198 -4.89 -2.04 -9.46
CA PRO A 198 -5.07 -0.59 -9.46
C PRO A 198 -5.94 -0.14 -8.28
N THR A 199 -5.58 0.97 -7.63
CA THR A 199 -6.47 1.69 -6.70
C THR A 199 -6.57 3.15 -7.13
N PHE A 200 -7.77 3.69 -7.14
CA PHE A 200 -8.04 5.09 -7.48
C PHE A 200 -8.58 5.88 -6.29
N PHE A 201 -8.31 7.17 -6.27
CA PHE A 201 -9.03 8.16 -5.47
C PHE A 201 -9.63 9.18 -6.41
N ILE A 202 -10.95 9.15 -6.57
CA ILE A 202 -11.70 10.02 -7.48
C ILE A 202 -12.37 11.12 -6.64
N ASN A 203 -11.85 12.33 -6.66
CA ASN A 203 -12.21 13.40 -5.72
C ASN A 203 -12.14 12.94 -4.24
N GLY A 204 -11.19 12.05 -3.93
CA GLY A 204 -11.01 11.47 -2.59
C GLY A 204 -11.85 10.23 -2.30
N LEU A 205 -12.81 9.88 -3.16
CA LEU A 205 -13.49 8.60 -3.12
C LEU A 205 -12.53 7.47 -3.50
N ARG A 206 -12.28 6.55 -2.57
CA ARG A 206 -11.49 5.35 -2.83
C ARG A 206 -12.26 4.37 -3.71
N VAL A 207 -11.60 3.88 -4.76
CA VAL A 207 -12.10 2.85 -5.68
C VAL A 207 -11.00 1.79 -5.84
N ASP A 208 -11.22 0.62 -5.27
CA ASP A 208 -10.26 -0.48 -5.32
C ASP A 208 -10.49 -1.39 -6.53
N GLY A 209 -9.42 -1.83 -7.17
CA GLY A 209 -9.44 -2.76 -8.29
C GLY A 209 -9.94 -2.16 -9.60
N PHE A 210 -9.78 -2.93 -10.68
CA PHE A 210 -10.24 -2.54 -12.01
C PHE A 210 -11.75 -2.27 -12.03
N LYS A 211 -12.15 -1.27 -12.83
CA LYS A 211 -13.54 -0.93 -13.14
C LYS A 211 -13.66 -0.87 -14.65
N ASP A 212 -14.73 -1.46 -15.18
CA ASP A 212 -15.04 -1.33 -16.60
C ASP A 212 -15.46 0.12 -16.95
N GLU A 213 -15.60 0.40 -18.24
CA GLU A 213 -15.92 1.74 -18.75
C GLU A 213 -17.20 2.31 -18.14
N GLY A 214 -18.26 1.50 -18.05
CA GLY A 214 -19.55 1.93 -17.50
C GLY A 214 -19.45 2.25 -16.01
N GLN A 215 -18.85 1.34 -15.23
CA GLN A 215 -18.63 1.53 -13.80
C GLN A 215 -17.79 2.77 -13.50
N LEU A 216 -16.68 2.95 -14.22
CA LEU A 216 -15.78 4.08 -13.99
C LEU A 216 -16.44 5.40 -14.40
N ARG A 217 -17.19 5.41 -15.50
CA ARG A 217 -17.94 6.58 -15.97
C ARG A 217 -18.99 7.00 -14.96
N ASP A 218 -19.79 6.06 -14.45
CA ASP A 218 -20.80 6.34 -13.41
C ASP A 218 -20.17 6.99 -12.17
N ILE A 219 -19.02 6.48 -11.72
CA ILE A 219 -18.31 7.05 -10.57
C ILE A 219 -17.82 8.47 -10.86
N LEU A 220 -17.22 8.68 -12.04
CA LEU A 220 -16.73 9.99 -12.46
C LEU A 220 -17.88 11.01 -12.62
N ASP A 221 -19.01 10.61 -13.19
CA ASP A 221 -20.21 11.45 -13.34
C ASP A 221 -20.77 11.89 -11.98
N ILE A 222 -20.87 10.95 -11.04
CA ILE A 222 -21.31 11.26 -9.66
C ILE A 222 -20.38 12.30 -9.02
N GLN A 223 -19.07 12.10 -9.15
CA GLN A 223 -18.07 12.99 -8.55
C GLN A 223 -18.00 14.34 -9.25
N TYR A 224 -18.17 14.37 -10.57
CA TYR A 224 -18.23 15.58 -11.37
C TYR A 224 -19.46 16.42 -11.01
N LYS A 225 -20.63 15.79 -10.87
CA LYS A 225 -21.86 16.48 -10.47
C LYS A 225 -21.74 17.10 -9.08
N LYS A 226 -21.19 16.38 -8.10
CA LYS A 226 -20.90 16.94 -6.77
C LYS A 226 -19.98 18.16 -6.83
N ALA A 227 -18.94 18.07 -7.64
CA ALA A 227 -18.01 19.16 -7.84
C ALA A 227 -18.68 20.40 -8.47
N LYS A 228 -19.58 20.20 -9.44
CA LYS A 228 -20.40 21.27 -10.03
C LYS A 228 -21.36 21.90 -9.01
N GLU A 229 -22.02 21.11 -8.17
CA GLU A 229 -22.91 21.62 -7.12
C GLU A 229 -22.17 22.52 -6.12
N LEU A 230 -20.88 22.27 -5.86
CA LEU A 230 -20.06 23.16 -5.02
C LEU A 230 -19.71 24.47 -5.74
N LEU A 231 -19.39 24.40 -7.03
CA LEU A 231 -19.20 25.61 -7.85
C LEU A 231 -20.46 26.47 -7.88
N ASP A 232 -21.64 25.86 -8.04
CA ASP A 232 -22.93 26.57 -8.08
C ASP A 232 -23.25 27.24 -6.73
N LYS A 233 -22.71 26.71 -5.63
CA LYS A 233 -22.76 27.32 -4.29
C LYS A 233 -21.72 28.43 -4.08
N GLY A 234 -20.94 28.77 -5.10
CA GLY A 234 -19.93 29.84 -5.05
C GLY A 234 -18.60 29.42 -4.44
N ILE A 235 -18.34 28.12 -4.26
CA ILE A 235 -17.01 27.65 -3.83
C ILE A 235 -16.01 27.91 -4.95
N ASP A 236 -14.87 28.53 -4.61
CA ASP A 236 -13.82 28.77 -5.57
C ASP A 236 -13.31 27.45 -6.16
N ARG A 237 -13.06 27.45 -7.46
CA ARG A 237 -12.68 26.27 -8.23
C ARG A 237 -11.46 25.55 -7.66
N LYS A 238 -10.49 26.27 -7.10
CA LYS A 238 -9.28 25.70 -6.47
C LYS A 238 -9.58 25.03 -5.13
N SER A 239 -10.71 25.37 -4.52
CA SER A 239 -11.15 24.85 -3.23
C SER A 239 -12.14 23.69 -3.37
N VAL A 240 -12.63 23.39 -4.58
CA VAL A 240 -13.63 22.33 -4.82
C VAL A 240 -13.12 20.98 -4.33
N TYR A 241 -11.90 20.58 -4.68
CA TYR A 241 -11.36 19.30 -4.23
C TYR A 241 -11.24 19.24 -2.71
N ASP A 242 -10.63 20.27 -2.10
CA ASP A 242 -10.47 20.40 -0.65
C ASP A 242 -11.82 20.32 0.08
N GLU A 243 -12.84 20.98 -0.48
CA GLU A 243 -14.21 21.00 0.01
C GLU A 243 -14.90 19.63 -0.10
N ILE A 244 -14.63 18.84 -1.15
CA ILE A 244 -15.14 17.47 -1.26
C ILE A 244 -14.48 16.57 -0.21
N ILE A 245 -13.17 16.67 -0.03
CA ILE A 245 -12.42 15.76 0.84
C ILE A 245 -12.44 16.17 2.32
N LYS A 246 -12.80 17.42 2.66
CA LYS A 246 -12.76 17.94 4.04
C LYS A 246 -13.49 17.08 5.04
N ASP A 247 -14.54 16.38 4.60
CA ASP A 247 -15.38 15.60 5.47
C ASP A 247 -14.92 14.16 5.67
N GLY A 248 -13.95 13.67 4.88
CA GLY A 248 -13.40 12.31 4.98
C GLY A 248 -14.42 11.18 4.76
N LYS A 249 -15.70 11.50 4.48
CA LYS A 249 -16.82 10.55 4.36
C LYS A 249 -16.73 9.66 3.11
N GLU A 250 -15.90 10.01 2.13
CA GLU A 250 -15.86 9.29 0.85
C GLU A 250 -14.91 8.09 0.83
N THR A 251 -14.25 7.73 1.93
CA THR A 251 -13.65 6.38 2.05
C THR A 251 -14.67 5.27 2.34
N ALA A 252 -15.96 5.60 2.57
CA ALA A 252 -16.95 4.65 3.08
C ALA A 252 -18.22 4.44 2.23
N TYR A 253 -18.40 5.10 1.07
CA TYR A 253 -19.75 5.20 0.49
C TYR A 253 -20.03 4.46 -0.84
N ILE A 254 -19.06 3.85 -1.55
CA ILE A 254 -19.38 3.07 -2.79
C ILE A 254 -19.33 1.54 -2.62
N VAL A 255 -18.75 1.01 -1.55
CA VAL A 255 -18.76 -0.44 -1.27
C VAL A 255 -20.21 -0.98 -1.16
N LYS A 256 -21.17 -0.21 -0.63
CA LYS A 256 -22.52 -0.73 -0.35
C LYS A 256 -23.52 -0.76 -1.53
N VAL A 257 -23.22 -0.09 -2.64
CA VAL A 257 -24.20 0.08 -3.74
C VAL A 257 -23.84 -0.76 -4.96
N VAL A 258 -22.55 -0.99 -5.23
CA VAL A 258 -22.09 -1.81 -6.37
C VAL A 258 -22.02 -3.30 -6.00
N ASP A 259 -21.64 -3.63 -4.76
CA ASP A 259 -21.53 -5.03 -4.28
C ASP A 259 -22.87 -5.79 -4.25
N ARG A 260 -24.01 -5.08 -4.23
CA ARG A 260 -25.33 -5.72 -4.19
C ARG A 260 -25.79 -6.31 -5.53
N LYS A 261 -25.12 -5.99 -6.64
CA LYS A 261 -25.51 -6.46 -7.99
C LYS A 261 -24.56 -7.50 -8.58
N ILE A 262 -23.34 -7.64 -8.06
CA ILE A 262 -22.32 -8.53 -8.63
C ILE A 262 -21.71 -9.30 -7.47
N GLY A 263 -22.11 -10.57 -7.28
CA GLY A 263 -21.74 -11.42 -6.14
C GLY A 263 -20.26 -11.82 -6.09
N ILE A 264 -19.35 -10.85 -5.95
CA ILE A 264 -17.93 -11.06 -5.75
C ILE A 264 -17.63 -10.80 -4.27
N SER A 265 -17.57 -11.87 -3.48
CA SER A 265 -17.13 -11.81 -2.08
C SER A 265 -15.60 -11.75 -2.02
N ASP A 266 -15.05 -10.54 -1.92
CA ASP A 266 -13.62 -10.33 -1.71
C ASP A 266 -13.31 -10.37 -0.19
N ASN A 267 -13.06 -11.56 0.35
CA ASN A 267 -12.68 -11.79 1.76
C ASN A 267 -11.22 -11.36 2.02
N SER A 268 -10.87 -10.11 1.72
CA SER A 268 -9.57 -9.54 2.09
C SER A 268 -9.62 -9.07 3.55
N ALA A 269 -8.72 -9.59 4.36
CA ALA A 269 -8.58 -9.28 5.77
C ALA A 269 -8.52 -7.77 6.04
N THR A 270 -9.55 -7.24 6.70
CA THR A 270 -9.58 -5.85 7.15
C THR A 270 -8.91 -5.73 8.52
N ALA A 271 -8.19 -4.64 8.74
CA ALA A 271 -7.67 -4.32 10.07
C ALA A 271 -8.82 -3.81 10.94
N THR A 272 -9.05 -4.44 12.10
CA THR A 272 -10.16 -4.09 13.00
C THR A 272 -9.69 -3.37 14.26
N ASN A 273 -10.56 -2.51 14.80
CA ASN A 273 -10.25 -1.56 15.88
C ASN A 273 -10.61 -2.11 17.28
N ASP A 274 -9.80 -3.01 17.84
CA ASP A 274 -9.95 -3.47 19.22
C ASP A 274 -8.97 -2.79 20.20
N LEU A 275 -9.47 -2.49 21.42
CA LEU A 275 -8.73 -1.82 22.49
C LEU A 275 -7.81 -2.78 23.27
N ALA A 276 -8.14 -4.07 23.27
CA ALA A 276 -7.32 -5.12 23.85
C ALA A 276 -6.18 -5.47 22.87
N ASN A 277 -4.98 -5.65 23.40
CA ASN A 277 -3.77 -5.94 22.62
C ASN A 277 -3.00 -7.11 23.25
N ILE A 278 -2.00 -7.57 22.51
CA ILE A 278 -1.08 -8.62 22.93
C ILE A 278 0.26 -7.96 23.18
N TYR A 279 0.77 -8.09 24.40
CA TYR A 279 2.07 -7.57 24.82
C TYR A 279 3.04 -8.73 25.07
N GLU A 280 4.33 -8.42 25.26
CA GLU A 280 5.39 -9.42 25.43
C GLU A 280 5.09 -10.41 26.57
N GLU A 281 4.41 -9.97 27.62
CA GLU A 281 3.99 -10.82 28.75
C GLU A 281 2.99 -11.92 28.36
N ASP A 282 2.10 -11.64 27.41
CA ASP A 282 1.11 -12.61 26.88
C ASP A 282 1.78 -13.72 26.05
N LEU A 283 3.04 -13.50 25.62
CA LEU A 283 3.79 -14.36 24.71
C LEU A 283 4.79 -15.29 25.43
N ARG A 284 5.00 -15.11 26.73
CA ARG A 284 6.05 -15.80 27.51
C ARG A 284 6.01 -17.33 27.40
N TYR A 285 4.81 -17.91 27.30
CA TYR A 285 4.62 -19.36 27.25
C TYR A 285 4.11 -19.84 25.89
N VAL A 286 4.03 -18.95 24.90
CA VAL A 286 3.48 -19.26 23.59
C VAL A 286 4.59 -19.84 22.69
N PRO A 287 4.31 -20.84 21.83
CA PRO A 287 5.34 -21.50 21.03
C PRO A 287 5.91 -20.53 20.01
N LEU A 288 7.23 -20.37 20.02
CA LEU A 288 7.96 -19.38 19.23
C LEU A 288 8.73 -20.03 18.08
N LYS A 289 8.58 -19.52 16.85
CA LYS A 289 9.50 -19.76 15.73
C LYS A 289 10.24 -18.47 15.41
N GLY A 290 11.55 -18.56 15.18
CA GLY A 290 12.40 -17.40 14.90
C GLY A 290 13.10 -16.89 16.17
N PRO A 291 13.89 -15.80 16.06
CA PRO A 291 14.62 -15.25 17.18
C PRO A 291 13.67 -14.66 18.23
N ARG A 292 14.11 -14.68 19.50
CA ARG A 292 13.34 -14.16 20.63
C ARG A 292 12.94 -12.71 20.42
N PHE A 293 13.84 -11.88 19.91
CA PHE A 293 13.58 -10.50 19.59
C PHE A 293 13.79 -10.32 18.09
N ALA A 294 12.69 -10.16 17.36
CA ALA A 294 12.66 -9.89 15.94
C ALA A 294 11.91 -8.57 15.71
N PRO A 295 12.26 -7.78 14.68
CA PRO A 295 11.61 -6.50 14.41
C PRO A 295 10.11 -6.65 14.09
N VAL A 296 9.68 -7.82 13.63
CA VAL A 296 8.28 -8.09 13.29
C VAL A 296 7.78 -9.34 14.03
N THR A 297 6.68 -9.18 14.77
CA THR A 297 6.05 -10.25 15.56
C THR A 297 4.69 -10.58 14.99
N LEU A 298 4.48 -11.86 14.63
CA LEU A 298 3.20 -12.40 14.19
C LEU A 298 2.62 -13.25 15.32
N VAL A 299 1.45 -12.90 15.84
CA VAL A 299 0.70 -13.74 16.79
C VAL A 299 -0.54 -14.26 16.06
N VAL A 300 -0.55 -15.56 15.81
CA VAL A 300 -1.54 -16.20 14.92
C VAL A 300 -2.47 -17.09 15.74
N PHE A 301 -3.76 -16.77 15.71
CA PHE A 301 -4.83 -17.61 16.24
C PHE A 301 -5.34 -18.54 15.15
N LEU A 302 -5.31 -19.84 15.43
CA LEU A 302 -5.64 -20.89 14.46
C LEU A 302 -6.56 -21.95 15.06
N ASP A 303 -7.30 -22.59 14.18
CA ASP A 303 -8.08 -23.80 14.43
C ASP A 303 -7.64 -24.89 13.46
N TYR A 304 -7.45 -26.12 13.95
CA TYR A 304 -6.86 -27.23 13.20
C TYR A 304 -7.85 -27.98 12.30
N GLU A 305 -9.16 -27.79 12.53
CA GLU A 305 -10.25 -28.25 11.66
C GLU A 305 -10.76 -27.14 10.73
N CYS A 306 -10.16 -25.94 10.78
CA CYS A 306 -10.51 -24.84 9.90
C CYS A 306 -9.66 -24.88 8.60
N PRO A 307 -10.29 -25.02 7.42
CA PRO A 307 -9.56 -25.09 6.15
C PRO A 307 -8.80 -23.78 5.83
N TYR A 308 -9.33 -22.64 6.27
CA TYR A 308 -8.66 -21.35 6.10
C TYR A 308 -7.39 -21.22 6.96
N SER A 309 -7.41 -21.78 8.18
CA SER A 309 -6.24 -21.80 9.07
C SER A 309 -5.11 -22.65 8.47
N LYS A 310 -5.44 -23.82 7.91
CA LYS A 310 -4.48 -24.65 7.16
C LYS A 310 -3.90 -23.92 5.94
N ARG A 311 -4.76 -23.33 5.11
CA ARG A 311 -4.33 -22.54 3.94
C ARG A 311 -3.41 -21.40 4.34
N TYR A 312 -3.70 -20.73 5.44
CA TYR A 312 -2.93 -19.60 5.90
C TYR A 312 -1.59 -19.99 6.51
N TYR A 313 -1.48 -21.17 7.12
CA TYR A 313 -0.19 -21.68 7.55
C TYR A 313 0.82 -21.81 6.39
N ALA A 314 0.39 -22.20 5.19
CA ALA A 314 1.27 -22.21 4.02
C ALA A 314 1.83 -20.80 3.71
N VAL A 315 1.01 -19.76 3.88
CA VAL A 315 1.43 -18.36 3.70
C VAL A 315 2.45 -17.94 4.78
N ILE A 316 2.19 -18.31 6.04
CA ILE A 316 3.10 -18.05 7.16
C ILE A 316 4.43 -18.78 6.95
N LYS A 317 4.40 -20.03 6.48
CA LYS A 317 5.60 -20.82 6.18
C LYS A 317 6.48 -20.12 5.14
N SER A 318 5.89 -19.63 4.04
CA SER A 318 6.63 -18.83 3.06
C SER A 318 7.21 -17.53 3.64
N ALA A 319 6.54 -16.91 4.61
CA ALA A 319 7.08 -15.74 5.30
C ALA A 319 8.27 -16.10 6.21
N ILE A 320 8.20 -17.22 6.94
CA ILE A 320 9.31 -17.73 7.76
C ILE A 320 10.53 -18.05 6.88
N GLU A 321 10.31 -18.70 5.74
CA GLU A 321 11.37 -19.03 4.78
C GLU A 321 12.03 -17.77 4.19
N LYS A 322 11.23 -16.76 3.84
CA LYS A 322 11.74 -15.53 3.21
C LYS A 322 12.46 -14.59 4.19
N TYR A 323 11.90 -14.38 5.38
CA TYR A 323 12.37 -13.32 6.28
C TYR A 323 13.24 -13.84 7.43
N GLY A 324 13.24 -15.15 7.70
CA GLY A 324 14.14 -15.76 8.67
C GLY A 324 14.18 -15.02 10.01
N ASN A 325 15.32 -14.40 10.30
CA ASN A 325 15.59 -13.70 11.56
C ASN A 325 14.85 -12.36 11.73
N ASP A 326 14.24 -11.83 10.68
CA ASP A 326 13.47 -10.58 10.74
C ASP A 326 12.08 -10.78 11.34
N ILE A 327 11.58 -12.02 11.40
CA ILE A 327 10.26 -12.30 11.97
C ILE A 327 10.34 -13.30 13.11
N ARG A 328 9.40 -13.14 14.03
CA ARG A 328 9.09 -14.16 15.04
C ARG A 328 7.60 -14.48 15.03
N VAL A 329 7.27 -15.76 15.05
CA VAL A 329 5.90 -16.26 14.90
C VAL A 329 5.49 -17.00 16.17
N PHE A 330 4.34 -16.62 16.69
CA PHE A 330 3.68 -17.23 17.83
C PHE A 330 2.35 -17.84 17.39
N ILE A 331 2.07 -19.05 17.84
CA ILE A 331 0.79 -19.73 17.58
C ILE A 331 -0.04 -19.78 18.85
N LYS A 332 -1.25 -19.24 18.80
CA LYS A 332 -2.26 -19.39 19.86
C LYS A 332 -3.36 -20.34 19.42
N HIS A 333 -3.71 -21.27 20.30
CA HIS A 333 -4.76 -22.25 20.06
C HIS A 333 -6.15 -21.60 20.17
N SER A 334 -6.93 -21.63 19.10
CA SER A 334 -8.29 -21.06 19.08
C SER A 334 -9.32 -22.05 18.51
N PRO A 335 -9.39 -23.30 19.00
CA PRO A 335 -10.37 -24.26 18.51
C PRO A 335 -11.80 -23.75 18.70
N LEU A 336 -12.62 -23.83 17.66
CA LEU A 336 -14.05 -23.55 17.77
C LEU A 336 -14.72 -24.65 18.60
N SER A 337 -15.74 -24.30 19.38
CA SER A 337 -16.43 -25.28 20.25
C SER A 337 -17.07 -26.45 19.49
N THR A 338 -17.37 -26.26 18.21
CA THR A 338 -17.89 -27.29 17.30
C THR A 338 -16.80 -28.17 16.69
N HIS A 339 -15.52 -27.82 16.83
CA HIS A 339 -14.36 -28.50 16.26
C HIS A 339 -13.65 -29.34 17.32
N LYS A 340 -14.24 -30.51 17.64
CA LYS A 340 -13.74 -31.39 18.71
C LYS A 340 -12.33 -31.90 18.45
N LYS A 341 -11.97 -32.25 17.22
CA LYS A 341 -10.60 -32.73 16.91
C LYS A 341 -9.59 -31.60 17.04
N SER A 342 -10.00 -30.36 16.74
CA SER A 342 -9.15 -29.18 16.91
C SER A 342 -8.71 -28.98 18.37
N ILE A 343 -9.59 -29.30 19.33
CA ILE A 343 -9.24 -29.29 20.76
C ILE A 343 -8.19 -30.36 21.07
N ASP A 344 -8.38 -31.60 20.61
CA ASP A 344 -7.40 -32.67 20.84
C ASP A 344 -6.05 -32.37 20.19
N VAL A 345 -6.05 -31.83 18.97
CA VAL A 345 -4.82 -31.37 18.29
C VAL A 345 -4.12 -30.29 19.10
N ALA A 346 -4.85 -29.29 19.61
CA ALA A 346 -4.28 -28.24 20.46
C ALA A 346 -3.61 -28.83 21.70
N LYS A 347 -4.24 -29.81 22.36
CA LYS A 347 -3.69 -30.49 23.54
C LYS A 347 -2.44 -31.30 23.23
N TYR A 348 -2.43 -32.07 22.13
CA TYR A 348 -1.22 -32.80 21.69
C TYR A 348 -0.06 -31.84 21.40
N LEU A 349 -0.35 -30.73 20.72
CA LEU A 349 0.65 -29.71 20.43
C LEU A 349 1.18 -29.06 21.71
N ALA A 350 0.32 -28.68 22.64
CA ALA A 350 0.75 -28.13 23.93
C ALA A 350 1.60 -29.15 24.72
N ALA A 351 1.20 -30.43 24.75
CA ALA A 351 1.96 -31.51 25.38
C ALA A 351 3.35 -31.71 24.75
N SER A 352 3.49 -31.47 23.44
CA SER A 352 4.76 -31.60 22.72
C SER A 352 5.81 -30.53 23.10
N LEU A 353 5.40 -29.43 23.74
CA LEU A 353 6.32 -28.38 24.22
C LEU A 353 7.35 -28.94 25.20
N GLY A 354 6.93 -29.83 26.10
CA GLY A 354 7.81 -30.51 27.06
C GLY A 354 8.85 -31.44 26.43
N GLN A 355 8.70 -31.72 25.12
CA GLN A 355 9.65 -32.52 24.33
C GLN A 355 10.40 -31.68 23.29
N LYS A 356 10.19 -30.35 23.26
CA LYS A 356 10.80 -29.42 22.29
C LYS A 356 10.48 -29.76 20.82
N LYS A 357 9.34 -30.40 20.57
CA LYS A 357 8.93 -30.90 19.24
C LYS A 357 7.63 -30.27 18.71
N PHE A 358 7.22 -29.13 19.29
CA PHE A 358 6.04 -28.37 18.85
C PHE A 358 6.07 -28.07 17.35
N TRP A 359 7.08 -27.36 16.86
CA TRP A 359 7.10 -26.91 15.46
C TRP A 359 7.17 -28.05 14.44
N PRO A 360 8.00 -29.09 14.64
CA PRO A 360 7.97 -30.25 13.75
C PRO A 360 6.61 -30.96 13.72
N LEU A 361 5.95 -31.14 14.88
CA LEU A 361 4.64 -31.77 14.94
C LEU A 361 3.55 -30.88 14.33
N PHE A 362 3.59 -29.58 14.63
CA PHE A 362 2.70 -28.57 14.07
C PHE A 362 2.80 -28.52 12.55
N ASP A 363 4.02 -28.51 11.98
CA ASP A 363 4.21 -28.52 10.53
C ASP A 363 3.56 -29.76 9.89
N LYS A 364 3.85 -30.97 10.41
CA LYS A 364 3.25 -32.22 9.91
C LYS A 364 1.72 -32.17 9.94
N ILE A 365 1.12 -31.70 11.04
CA ILE A 365 -0.33 -31.60 11.20
C ILE A 365 -0.93 -30.59 10.22
N MET A 366 -0.34 -29.41 10.12
CA MET A 366 -0.88 -28.31 9.31
C MET A 366 -0.69 -28.53 7.80
N THR A 367 0.31 -29.33 7.39
CA THR A 367 0.52 -29.72 5.99
C THR A 367 -0.18 -31.03 5.61
N HIS A 368 -0.75 -31.76 6.57
CA HIS A 368 -1.50 -32.98 6.26
C HIS A 368 -2.80 -32.62 5.53
N PRO A 369 -3.14 -33.28 4.40
CA PRO A 369 -4.36 -32.98 3.64
C PRO A 369 -5.62 -33.06 4.50
N ASP A 370 -5.75 -34.09 5.33
CA ASP A 370 -6.92 -34.33 6.17
C ASP A 370 -6.75 -33.75 7.58
N TYR A 371 -7.86 -33.59 8.30
CA TYR A 371 -7.79 -33.21 9.72
C TYR A 371 -7.18 -34.35 10.52
N ALA A 372 -6.04 -34.07 11.16
CA ALA A 372 -5.31 -35.06 11.93
C ALA A 372 -6.15 -35.50 13.14
N ASP A 373 -6.42 -36.80 13.21
CA ASP A 373 -6.96 -37.48 14.38
C ASP A 373 -5.84 -37.97 15.29
N ASP A 374 -6.18 -38.50 16.46
CA ASP A 374 -5.22 -39.08 17.41
C ASP A 374 -4.28 -40.09 16.75
N SER A 375 -4.79 -40.98 15.91
CA SER A 375 -3.95 -42.00 15.24
C SER A 375 -2.90 -41.36 14.33
N THR A 376 -3.27 -40.33 13.57
CA THR A 376 -2.38 -39.57 12.70
C THR A 376 -1.35 -38.77 13.49
N ILE A 377 -1.77 -38.10 14.56
CA ILE A 377 -0.88 -37.31 15.42
C ILE A 377 0.15 -38.21 16.09
N LEU A 378 -0.25 -39.37 16.59
CA LEU A 378 0.65 -40.34 17.22
C LEU A 378 1.62 -40.94 16.21
N ARG A 379 1.18 -41.21 14.97
CA ARG A 379 2.08 -41.61 13.88
C ARG A 379 3.13 -40.54 13.60
N PHE A 380 2.73 -39.28 13.47
CA PHE A 380 3.65 -38.16 13.29
C PHE A 380 4.60 -37.98 14.47
N ALA A 381 4.12 -38.17 15.71
CA ALA A 381 4.96 -38.12 16.90
C ALA A 381 6.01 -39.24 16.90
N THR A 382 5.65 -40.46 16.46
CA THR A 382 6.59 -41.58 16.30
C THR A 382 7.66 -41.26 15.24
N GLU A 383 7.24 -40.75 14.08
CA GLU A 383 8.16 -40.31 13.02
C GLU A 383 9.12 -39.20 13.46
N LEU A 384 8.73 -38.40 14.46
CA LEU A 384 9.53 -37.32 15.05
C LEU A 384 10.36 -37.77 16.27
N GLU A 385 10.37 -39.08 16.56
CA GLU A 385 11.07 -39.71 17.68
C GLU A 385 10.66 -39.12 19.04
N MET A 386 9.36 -38.85 19.22
CA MET A 386 8.79 -38.37 20.48
C MET A 386 8.47 -39.54 21.41
N ASP A 387 8.53 -39.27 22.72
CA ASP A 387 8.01 -40.19 23.75
C ASP A 387 6.48 -40.16 23.72
N ILE A 388 5.91 -41.24 23.16
CA ILE A 388 4.48 -41.36 22.92
C ILE A 388 3.68 -41.51 24.22
N GLU A 389 4.18 -42.25 25.20
CA GLU A 389 3.49 -42.43 26.47
C GLU A 389 3.46 -41.12 27.25
N LYS A 390 4.59 -40.40 27.29
CA LYS A 390 4.65 -39.07 27.89
C LYS A 390 3.74 -38.08 27.18
N LEU A 391 3.65 -38.13 25.85
CA LEU A 391 2.77 -37.27 25.07
C LEU A 391 1.29 -37.51 25.42
N LYS A 392 0.85 -38.77 25.44
CA LYS A 392 -0.52 -39.17 25.80
C LYS A 392 -0.87 -38.77 27.23
N ASN A 393 0.00 -39.09 28.19
CA ASN A 393 -0.23 -38.77 29.60
C ASN A 393 -0.30 -37.26 29.86
N MET A 394 0.50 -36.48 29.13
CA MET A 394 0.52 -35.02 29.27
C MET A 394 -0.71 -34.36 28.63
N LYS A 395 -1.17 -34.86 27.47
CA LYS A 395 -2.32 -34.32 26.72
C LYS A 395 -3.54 -34.08 27.61
N ASP A 396 -3.88 -35.06 28.45
CA ASP A 396 -5.09 -35.04 29.27
C ASP A 396 -4.84 -34.48 30.69
N SER A 397 -3.67 -33.89 30.93
CA SER A 397 -3.35 -33.25 32.21
C SER A 397 -4.09 -31.91 32.37
N SER A 398 -4.42 -31.56 33.62
CA SER A 398 -5.02 -30.26 33.95
C SER A 398 -4.13 -29.08 33.54
N GLN A 399 -2.82 -29.28 33.47
CA GLN A 399 -1.87 -28.27 32.99
C GLN A 399 -2.08 -27.95 31.51
N ILE A 400 -2.26 -28.97 30.67
CA ILE A 400 -2.50 -28.79 29.23
C ILE A 400 -3.90 -28.23 28.96
N GLU A 401 -4.91 -28.69 29.69
CA GLU A 401 -6.25 -28.09 29.64
C GLU A 401 -6.16 -26.59 29.91
N LYS A 402 -5.54 -26.19 31.03
CA LYS A 402 -5.37 -24.79 31.39
C LYS A 402 -4.61 -23.99 30.34
N TYR A 403 -3.55 -24.57 29.78
CA TYR A 403 -2.75 -23.92 28.74
C TYR A 403 -3.58 -23.61 27.49
N VAL A 404 -4.36 -24.58 27.00
CA VAL A 404 -5.24 -24.38 25.83
C VAL A 404 -6.35 -23.39 26.15
N SER A 405 -6.97 -23.48 27.35
CA SER A 405 -7.99 -22.51 27.78
C SER A 405 -7.45 -21.09 27.84
N MET A 406 -6.21 -20.86 28.29
CA MET A 406 -5.61 -19.51 28.32
C MET A 406 -5.51 -18.86 26.93
N ASP A 407 -5.20 -19.63 25.89
CA ASP A 407 -5.18 -19.12 24.52
C ASP A 407 -6.60 -18.81 24.00
N MET A 408 -7.56 -19.68 24.31
CA MET A 408 -8.97 -19.48 23.96
C MET A 408 -9.56 -18.26 24.67
N ASP A 409 -9.31 -18.11 25.97
CA ASP A 409 -9.74 -16.98 26.79
C ASP A 409 -9.13 -15.68 26.27
N LYS A 410 -7.85 -15.70 25.87
CA LYS A 410 -7.23 -14.52 25.23
C LYS A 410 -7.91 -14.19 23.91
N GLY A 411 -8.30 -15.20 23.12
CA GLY A 411 -9.09 -14.99 21.90
C GLY A 411 -10.45 -14.33 22.17
N LEU A 412 -11.13 -14.73 23.26
CA LEU A 412 -12.38 -14.14 23.71
C LEU A 412 -12.20 -12.70 24.22
N GLU A 413 -11.17 -12.45 25.04
CA GLU A 413 -10.80 -11.11 25.52
C GLU A 413 -10.56 -10.14 24.34
N LEU A 414 -9.84 -10.63 23.33
CA LEU A 414 -9.56 -9.93 22.09
C LEU A 414 -10.75 -9.90 21.13
N LYS A 415 -11.91 -10.48 21.47
CA LYS A 415 -13.12 -10.56 20.63
C LYS A 415 -12.83 -11.11 19.22
N ILE A 416 -12.02 -12.15 19.13
CA ILE A 416 -11.76 -12.85 17.88
C ILE A 416 -13.01 -13.60 17.45
N LYS A 417 -13.55 -13.23 16.28
CA LYS A 417 -14.76 -13.84 15.70
C LYS A 417 -14.47 -14.68 14.45
N THR A 418 -13.29 -14.49 13.87
CA THR A 418 -12.90 -15.04 12.57
C THR A 418 -11.56 -15.75 12.72
N LEU A 419 -11.40 -16.91 12.10
CA LEU A 419 -10.13 -17.63 12.05
C LEU A 419 -9.71 -17.91 10.60
N PRO A 420 -8.40 -17.83 10.28
CA PRO A 420 -7.32 -17.41 11.17
C PRO A 420 -7.43 -15.93 11.54
N THR A 421 -6.86 -15.51 12.66
CA THR A 421 -6.64 -14.08 12.96
C THR A 421 -5.17 -13.88 13.30
N THR A 422 -4.55 -12.85 12.74
CA THR A 422 -3.14 -12.53 12.98
C THR A 422 -3.00 -11.15 13.56
N TYR A 423 -2.22 -11.01 14.62
CA TYR A 423 -1.71 -9.72 15.06
C TYR A 423 -0.28 -9.57 14.55
N ILE A 424 -0.01 -8.54 13.76
CA ILE A 424 1.33 -8.20 13.31
C ILE A 424 1.73 -6.91 14.02
N ASN A 425 2.69 -7.00 14.95
CA ASN A 425 3.10 -5.87 15.80
C ASN A 425 1.91 -5.12 16.44
N GLY A 426 0.93 -5.89 16.92
CA GLY A 426 -0.29 -5.37 17.55
C GLY A 426 -1.42 -4.97 16.59
N VAL A 427 -1.18 -4.94 15.27
CA VAL A 427 -2.24 -4.68 14.29
C VAL A 427 -2.97 -5.98 13.98
N ARG A 428 -4.28 -6.02 14.23
CA ARG A 428 -5.14 -7.18 13.96
C ARG A 428 -5.47 -7.29 12.47
N TYR A 429 -5.42 -8.50 11.94
CA TYR A 429 -5.85 -8.89 10.59
C TYR A 429 -6.69 -10.16 10.68
N GLU A 430 -7.93 -10.12 10.17
CA GLU A 430 -8.86 -11.24 10.21
C GLU A 430 -8.92 -12.01 8.89
N GLY A 431 -8.80 -13.33 8.93
CA GLY A 431 -8.81 -14.19 7.76
C GLY A 431 -7.44 -14.38 7.12
N VAL A 432 -7.44 -15.02 5.94
CA VAL A 432 -6.22 -15.42 5.23
C VAL A 432 -5.62 -14.20 4.52
N LEU A 433 -4.44 -13.74 4.95
CA LEU A 433 -3.66 -12.81 4.14
C LEU A 433 -3.05 -13.56 2.95
N SER A 434 -3.03 -12.92 1.78
CA SER A 434 -2.23 -13.43 0.67
C SER A 434 -0.74 -13.31 1.00
N THR A 435 0.10 -14.16 0.40
CA THR A 435 1.55 -14.12 0.58
C THR A 435 2.15 -12.73 0.32
N ALA A 436 1.71 -12.04 -0.73
CA ALA A 436 2.16 -10.67 -1.00
C ALA A 436 1.76 -9.70 0.11
N ARG A 437 0.51 -9.78 0.58
CA ARG A 437 0.01 -8.87 1.61
C ARG A 437 0.76 -9.07 2.91
N LEU A 438 0.99 -10.32 3.33
CA LEU A 438 1.77 -10.61 4.51
C LEU A 438 3.22 -10.11 4.38
N MET A 439 3.88 -10.38 3.25
CA MET A 439 5.24 -9.91 2.99
C MET A 439 5.35 -8.38 3.02
N ASN A 440 4.38 -7.68 2.44
CA ASN A 440 4.36 -6.21 2.45
C ASN A 440 4.18 -5.66 3.86
N ILE A 441 3.23 -6.21 4.63
CA ILE A 441 3.04 -5.81 6.03
C ILE A 441 4.32 -6.03 6.84
N ILE A 442 4.99 -7.18 6.67
CA ILE A 442 6.27 -7.47 7.34
C ILE A 442 7.31 -6.39 6.99
N GLN A 443 7.44 -6.02 5.72
CA GLN A 443 8.40 -4.99 5.29
C GLN A 443 8.10 -3.62 5.91
N ILE A 444 6.83 -3.20 5.93
CA ILE A 444 6.39 -1.92 6.52
C ILE A 444 6.66 -1.90 8.03
N GLU A 445 6.35 -3.00 8.70
CA GLU A 445 6.53 -3.14 10.12
C GLU A 445 8.02 -3.22 10.50
N LYS A 446 8.85 -3.83 9.66
CA LYS A 446 10.32 -3.82 9.82
C LYS A 446 10.87 -2.39 9.77
N VAL A 447 10.46 -1.58 8.79
CA VAL A 447 10.87 -0.15 8.72
C VAL A 447 10.42 0.63 9.97
N SER A 448 9.22 0.33 10.50
CA SER A 448 8.77 0.96 11.75
C SER A 448 9.60 0.52 12.96
N ALA A 449 10.06 -0.74 12.97
CA ALA A 449 10.92 -1.29 14.00
C ALA A 449 12.32 -0.68 13.95
N ASP A 450 12.93 -0.63 12.77
CA ASP A 450 14.26 -0.04 12.55
C ASP A 450 14.29 1.42 13.04
N LYS A 451 13.25 2.19 12.73
CA LYS A 451 13.12 3.57 13.22
C LYS A 451 13.09 3.66 14.76
N LEU A 452 12.37 2.77 15.45
CA LEU A 452 12.34 2.78 16.91
C LEU A 452 13.70 2.39 17.50
N LEU A 453 14.42 1.47 16.86
CA LEU A 453 15.79 1.11 17.25
C LEU A 453 16.75 2.28 17.06
N GLU A 454 16.66 3.03 15.95
CA GLU A 454 17.41 4.26 15.72
C GLU A 454 17.10 5.35 16.76
N GLU A 455 15.85 5.41 17.23
CA GLU A 455 15.41 6.29 18.33
C GLU A 455 15.90 5.80 19.71
N GLY A 456 16.66 4.70 19.77
CA GLY A 456 17.30 4.20 20.99
C GLY A 456 16.46 3.21 21.80
N ILE A 457 15.31 2.76 21.28
CA ILE A 457 14.53 1.69 21.91
C ILE A 457 15.34 0.40 21.88
N LYS A 458 15.38 -0.31 23.01
CA LYS A 458 16.09 -1.59 23.10
C LYS A 458 15.29 -2.71 22.42
N MET A 459 15.99 -3.71 21.87
CA MET A 459 15.37 -4.87 21.19
C MET A 459 14.35 -5.60 22.07
N GLU A 460 14.57 -5.67 23.38
CA GLU A 460 13.68 -6.35 24.33
C GLU A 460 12.37 -5.57 24.55
N GLU A 461 12.37 -4.26 24.34
CA GLU A 461 11.22 -3.36 24.53
C GLU A 461 10.52 -3.05 23.20
N LEU A 462 11.11 -3.47 22.07
CA LEU A 462 10.72 -3.08 20.73
C LEU A 462 9.28 -3.47 20.40
N TYR A 463 8.88 -4.71 20.71
CA TYR A 463 7.54 -5.21 20.38
C TYR A 463 6.44 -4.42 21.10
N ASP A 464 6.55 -4.25 22.41
CA ASP A 464 5.56 -3.49 23.17
C ASP A 464 5.46 -2.03 22.71
N ASN A 465 6.59 -1.42 22.32
CA ASN A 465 6.60 -0.08 21.74
C ASN A 465 5.91 -0.04 20.36
N LEU A 466 6.13 -1.04 19.51
CA LEU A 466 5.44 -1.18 18.22
C LEU A 466 3.93 -1.38 18.42
N VAL A 467 3.52 -2.24 19.36
CA VAL A 467 2.11 -2.45 19.73
C VAL A 467 1.48 -1.14 20.20
N ARG A 468 2.13 -0.41 21.12
CA ARG A 468 1.64 0.90 21.61
C ARG A 468 1.55 1.92 20.49
N ARG A 469 2.57 2.04 19.64
CA ARG A 469 2.61 2.95 18.50
C ARG A 469 1.46 2.66 17.52
N ASN A 470 1.29 1.40 17.14
CA ASN A 470 0.26 0.99 16.18
C ASN A 470 -1.14 1.12 16.79
N ARG A 471 -1.30 0.86 18.09
CA ARG A 471 -2.52 1.16 18.84
C ARG A 471 -2.83 2.66 18.86
N ILE A 472 -1.85 3.53 19.15
CA ILE A 472 -2.06 4.99 19.16
C ILE A 472 -2.42 5.50 17.78
N LYS A 473 -1.75 5.04 16.71
CA LYS A 473 -2.14 5.37 15.33
C LYS A 473 -3.61 5.03 15.06
N ASN A 474 -4.04 3.83 15.47
CA ASN A 474 -5.44 3.42 15.35
C ASN A 474 -6.37 4.29 16.23
N LEU A 475 -6.00 4.60 17.46
CA LEU A 475 -6.78 5.44 18.38
C LEU A 475 -6.90 6.90 17.92
N VAL A 476 -5.85 7.50 17.39
CA VAL A 476 -5.88 8.87 16.83
C VAL A 476 -6.78 8.93 15.60
N ASN A 477 -6.75 7.88 14.77
CA ASN A 477 -7.71 7.74 13.68
C ASN A 477 -9.15 7.60 14.20
N ILE A 478 -9.35 6.89 15.31
CA ILE A 478 -10.65 6.72 15.97
C ILE A 478 -11.12 8.03 16.65
N GLU A 479 -10.30 8.74 17.42
CA GLU A 479 -10.67 10.01 18.07
C GLU A 479 -11.03 11.09 17.06
N LYS A 480 -10.32 11.17 15.93
CA LYS A 480 -10.72 12.04 14.81
C LYS A 480 -12.09 11.67 14.26
N ASN A 481 -12.43 10.38 14.26
CA ASN A 481 -13.73 9.88 13.81
C ASN A 481 -14.85 10.02 14.88
N ILE A 482 -14.51 9.98 16.19
CA ILE A 482 -15.45 10.08 17.32
C ILE A 482 -15.70 11.54 17.77
N LYS A 483 -14.75 12.48 17.60
CA LYS A 483 -14.99 13.90 17.95
C LYS A 483 -15.93 14.62 16.98
N LYS A 484 -16.21 14.04 15.81
CA LYS A 484 -17.07 14.64 14.78
C LYS A 484 -18.55 14.75 15.16
N PRO A 485 -19.17 13.83 15.94
CA PRO A 485 -20.57 13.99 16.38
C PRO A 485 -20.75 14.58 17.79
N TYR A 486 -19.70 14.69 18.62
CA TYR A 486 -19.85 15.09 20.03
C TYR A 486 -19.71 16.61 20.26
N MET A 487 -18.95 17.31 19.41
CA MET A 487 -18.77 18.77 19.51
C MET A 487 -19.92 19.58 18.87
N GLU A 488 -20.86 18.92 18.18
CA GLU A 488 -22.09 19.53 17.65
C GLU A 488 -23.30 19.43 18.60
N LYS A 489 -23.15 18.78 19.76
CA LYS A 489 -24.20 18.75 20.82
C LYS A 489 -23.89 19.64 22.04
N VAL A 490 -22.72 20.27 22.07
CA VAL A 490 -22.26 21.16 23.15
C VAL A 490 -22.12 22.62 22.66
N LYS A 491 -22.23 22.86 21.35
CA LYS A 491 -22.51 24.18 20.76
C LYS A 491 -23.98 24.22 20.37
#